data_AF-A0A7X8X4F9-F1
#
_entry.id   AF-A0A7X8X4F9-F1
#
_cell.length_a   1.000
_cell.length_b   1.000
_cell.length_c   1.000
_cell.angle_alpha   90.00
_cell.angle_beta   90.00
_cell.angle_gamma   90.00
#
_symmetry.space_group_name_H-M   'P 1'
#
loop_
_entity.id
_entity.type
_entity.pdbx_description
1 polymer ?
#
loop_
_entity_poly.entity_id
_entity_poly.type
_entity_poly.pdbx_seq_one_letter_code
_entity_poly.pdbx_strand_id
1 'polypeptide(L)'
;IFGEKAREVRDTSLRVPHGESGKVVDVKVFSRENGDELAPGVNKLVRVYVAQKRKISVGDKMAGRHGNKGVVSRILPEEMMPFLPDGTPIELVLNPLGVPSRMNIGQVLECHLGWAAQKLGIHVATPVFDGAREEDVFGTLKEAGLPKSGKTILYDGRTGEPFDNQVTVSYVYMLKLAHLVDDKIHARSTGPYSLVTQQPLGGKAQFGGQRFGEMEVWALEAYGSSYTLQEILTVKSDDVVGRVKTYEAIVKGENVPEPGVPESFKVLIKELQSLSLDVKVLSEEDEEIEIKEEEEDIAETAKELGIDILGEERGGKAPKEDSEDTTEEDSEDETDDEELELDLDLDLDNFKSLDDETADGDFGLANQDDDLDE
;
A
#
# COMPACT_ATOMS: atom_id res chain seq x y z
N ILE A 1 15.58 -34.37 -22.25
CA ILE A 1 15.09 -33.55 -23.39
C ILE A 1 16.02 -32.36 -23.64
N PHE A 2 16.41 -31.58 -22.62
CA PHE A 2 17.21 -30.36 -22.80
C PHE A 2 18.74 -30.52 -22.77
N GLY A 3 19.29 -31.72 -22.51
CA GLY A 3 20.75 -31.96 -22.57
C GLY A 3 21.58 -31.28 -21.47
N GLU A 4 20.98 -30.42 -20.64
CA GLU A 4 21.62 -29.85 -19.46
C GLU A 4 21.65 -30.88 -18.32
N LYS A 5 22.82 -31.04 -17.70
CA LYS A 5 22.94 -31.76 -16.42
C LYS A 5 22.16 -30.97 -15.37
N ALA A 6 21.35 -31.66 -14.58
CA ALA A 6 20.58 -31.04 -13.50
C ALA A 6 21.51 -30.22 -12.59
N ARG A 7 21.22 -28.93 -12.43
CA ARG A 7 21.88 -28.08 -11.44
C ARG A 7 21.32 -28.47 -10.08
N GLU A 8 22.20 -28.74 -9.12
CA GLU A 8 21.84 -29.06 -7.72
C GLU A 8 21.42 -27.82 -6.92
N VAL A 9 21.39 -26.64 -7.54
CA VAL A 9 21.07 -25.36 -6.91
C VAL A 9 19.79 -24.78 -7.50
N ARG A 10 18.94 -24.21 -6.63
CA ARG A 10 17.73 -23.45 -7.00
C ARG A 10 18.00 -21.95 -6.90
N ASP A 11 17.32 -21.15 -7.71
CA ASP A 11 17.38 -19.69 -7.62
C ASP A 11 16.55 -19.21 -6.41
N THR A 12 17.22 -18.63 -5.42
CA THR A 12 16.62 -18.03 -4.22
C THR A 12 16.97 -16.53 -4.11
N SER A 13 17.26 -15.89 -5.24
CA SER A 13 17.64 -14.47 -5.28
C SER A 13 16.55 -13.57 -4.69
N LEU A 14 16.96 -12.56 -3.92
CA LEU A 14 16.07 -11.49 -3.47
C LEU A 14 15.61 -10.66 -4.67
N ARG A 15 14.30 -10.53 -4.83
CA ARG A 15 13.67 -9.73 -5.89
C ARG A 15 12.94 -8.54 -5.26
N VAL A 16 12.84 -7.45 -6.00
CA VAL A 16 12.04 -6.29 -5.58
C VAL A 16 10.58 -6.71 -5.46
N PRO A 17 9.90 -6.45 -4.33
CA PRO A 17 8.49 -6.76 -4.16
C PRO A 17 7.59 -6.07 -5.18
N HIS A 18 6.40 -6.62 -5.39
CA HIS A 18 5.41 -6.01 -6.27
C HIS A 18 4.95 -4.65 -5.73
N GLY A 19 4.87 -3.65 -6.62
CA GLY A 19 4.45 -2.29 -6.27
C GLY A 19 5.57 -1.39 -5.75
N GLU A 20 6.75 -1.95 -5.47
CA GLU A 20 7.93 -1.17 -5.10
C GLU A 20 8.78 -0.85 -6.33
N SER A 21 9.32 0.36 -6.36
CA SER A 21 10.25 0.79 -7.40
C SER A 21 11.09 1.96 -6.90
N GLY A 22 12.30 2.12 -7.42
CA GLY A 22 13.14 3.24 -7.03
C GLY A 22 14.57 3.14 -7.54
N LYS A 23 15.42 3.99 -7.00
CA LYS A 23 16.85 3.98 -7.22
C LYS A 23 17.55 3.35 -6.02
N VAL A 24 18.49 2.46 -6.27
CA VAL A 24 19.39 1.96 -5.23
C VAL A 24 20.25 3.13 -4.76
N VAL A 25 20.19 3.44 -3.47
CA VAL A 25 20.94 4.55 -2.86
C VAL A 25 22.17 4.04 -2.14
N ASP A 26 22.06 2.88 -1.51
CA ASP A 26 23.13 2.28 -0.73
C ASP A 26 23.00 0.76 -0.69
N VAL A 27 24.14 0.07 -0.54
CA VAL A 27 24.22 -1.39 -0.36
C VAL A 27 25.19 -1.69 0.75
N LYS A 28 24.68 -2.19 1.88
CA LYS A 28 25.48 -2.59 3.03
C LYS A 28 25.66 -4.10 3.04
N VAL A 29 26.90 -4.53 3.12
CA VAL A 29 27.27 -5.95 3.15
C VAL A 29 27.95 -6.26 4.47
N PHE A 30 27.36 -7.17 5.23
CA PHE A 30 27.90 -7.66 6.49
C PHE A 30 28.35 -9.11 6.31
N SER A 31 29.54 -9.46 6.80
CA SER A 31 30.11 -10.80 6.69
C SER A 31 30.72 -11.23 8.01
N ARG A 32 30.46 -12.48 8.42
CA ARG A 32 31.09 -13.06 9.61
C ARG A 32 32.62 -13.10 9.50
N GLU A 33 33.13 -13.26 8.28
CA GLU A 33 34.58 -13.24 8.00
C GLU A 33 35.21 -11.87 8.25
N ASN A 34 34.42 -10.79 8.13
CA ASN A 34 34.87 -9.42 8.36
C ASN A 34 34.73 -8.99 9.84
N GLY A 35 34.29 -9.89 10.72
CA GLY A 35 34.08 -9.61 12.14
C GLY A 35 32.73 -8.96 12.47
N ASP A 36 31.79 -8.93 11.53
CA ASP A 36 30.44 -8.41 11.78
C ASP A 36 29.62 -9.39 12.65
N GLU A 37 28.86 -8.85 13.60
CA GLU A 37 27.97 -9.64 14.45
C GLU A 37 26.70 -10.04 13.67
N LEU A 38 26.55 -11.35 13.42
CA LEU A 38 25.44 -11.92 12.66
C LEU A 38 24.77 -13.04 13.46
N ALA A 39 23.46 -13.20 13.28
CA ALA A 39 22.69 -14.28 13.89
C ALA A 39 23.28 -15.67 13.58
N PRO A 40 23.14 -16.65 14.49
CA PRO A 40 23.61 -18.01 14.26
C PRO A 40 23.06 -18.58 12.94
N GLY A 41 23.92 -19.26 12.17
CA GLY A 41 23.56 -19.81 10.86
C GLY A 41 23.61 -18.82 9.69
N VAL A 42 23.77 -17.51 9.94
CA VAL A 42 23.96 -16.50 8.89
C VAL A 42 25.45 -16.27 8.64
N ASN A 43 25.88 -16.51 7.40
CA ASN A 43 27.26 -16.28 6.96
C ASN A 43 27.49 -14.85 6.45
N LYS A 44 26.54 -14.34 5.65
CA LYS A 44 26.60 -13.04 5.00
C LYS A 44 25.19 -12.44 4.94
N LEU A 45 25.09 -11.13 5.21
CA LEU A 45 23.85 -10.38 5.14
C LEU A 45 24.03 -9.19 4.21
N VAL A 46 23.11 -9.00 3.27
CA VAL A 46 23.15 -7.90 2.31
C VAL A 46 21.87 -7.07 2.48
N ARG A 47 22.01 -5.78 2.77
CA ARG A 47 20.90 -4.82 2.80
C ARG A 47 21.03 -3.86 1.62
N VAL A 48 19.95 -3.72 0.86
CA VAL A 48 19.88 -2.81 -0.28
C VAL A 48 18.85 -1.75 0.04
N TYR A 49 19.26 -0.48 0.08
CA TYR A 49 18.37 0.65 0.30
C TYR A 49 17.89 1.19 -1.04
N VAL A 50 16.57 1.23 -1.22
CA VAL A 50 15.93 1.73 -2.43
C VAL A 50 15.10 2.97 -2.08
N ALA A 51 15.37 4.09 -2.73
CA ALA A 51 14.60 5.32 -2.55
C ALA A 51 13.70 5.62 -3.74
N GLN A 52 12.52 6.14 -3.45
CA GLN A 52 11.53 6.54 -4.42
C GLN A 52 11.10 7.99 -4.16
N LYS A 53 11.11 8.84 -5.19
CA LYS A 53 10.52 10.17 -5.13
C LYS A 53 9.07 10.10 -5.57
N ARG A 54 8.13 10.16 -4.61
CA ARG A 54 6.69 10.07 -4.87
C ARG A 54 6.07 11.45 -5.07
N LYS A 55 5.49 11.69 -6.26
CA LYS A 55 4.70 12.90 -6.53
C LYS A 55 3.28 12.73 -5.98
N ILE A 56 2.50 13.81 -5.96
CA ILE A 56 1.07 13.72 -5.63
C ILE A 56 0.34 13.03 -6.78
N SER A 57 -0.49 12.04 -6.44
CA SER A 57 -1.24 11.23 -7.40
C SER A 57 -2.73 11.24 -7.08
N VAL A 58 -3.53 10.90 -8.09
CA VAL A 58 -4.98 10.69 -7.88
C VAL A 58 -5.16 9.55 -6.90
N GLY A 59 -5.97 9.80 -5.87
CA GLY A 59 -6.25 8.88 -4.78
C GLY A 59 -5.39 9.12 -3.51
N ASP A 60 -4.34 9.95 -3.58
CA ASP A 60 -3.58 10.33 -2.39
C ASP A 60 -4.47 11.11 -1.40
N LYS A 61 -4.26 10.88 -0.11
CA LYS A 61 -5.03 11.55 0.94
C LYS A 61 -4.36 12.86 1.37
N MET A 62 -5.13 13.93 1.36
CA MET A 62 -4.74 15.27 1.80
C MET A 62 -5.61 15.69 2.99
N ALA A 63 -5.07 16.56 3.84
CA ALA A 63 -5.82 17.13 4.96
C ALA A 63 -5.41 18.57 5.26
N GLY A 64 -6.38 19.39 5.68
CA GLY A 64 -6.07 20.65 6.36
C GLY A 64 -5.96 20.47 7.88
N ARG A 65 -5.57 21.55 8.56
CA ARG A 65 -5.38 21.57 10.02
C ARG A 65 -6.70 21.44 10.82
N HIS A 66 -7.83 21.71 10.17
CA HIS A 66 -9.16 21.72 10.78
C HIS A 66 -9.94 20.42 10.56
N GLY A 67 -9.24 19.30 10.34
CA GLY A 67 -9.84 17.98 10.17
C GLY A 67 -10.57 17.76 8.83
N ASN A 68 -10.50 18.73 7.91
CA ASN A 68 -10.97 18.57 6.53
C ASN A 68 -10.03 17.59 5.80
N LYS A 69 -10.49 16.34 5.66
CA LYS A 69 -9.75 15.26 4.99
C LYS A 69 -10.41 14.97 3.64
N GLY A 70 -9.59 14.73 2.63
CA GLY A 70 -10.05 14.43 1.28
C GLY A 70 -9.06 13.55 0.54
N VAL A 71 -9.55 12.90 -0.50
CA VAL A 71 -8.74 12.15 -1.45
C VAL A 71 -8.68 12.95 -2.74
N VAL A 72 -7.52 13.03 -3.40
CA VAL A 72 -7.38 13.72 -4.69
C VAL A 72 -8.17 12.97 -5.75
N SER A 73 -9.32 13.49 -6.17
CA SER A 73 -10.16 12.81 -7.17
C SER A 73 -9.72 13.07 -8.61
N ARG A 74 -9.14 14.24 -8.89
CA ARG A 74 -8.72 14.63 -10.23
C ARG A 74 -7.62 15.69 -10.15
N ILE A 75 -6.62 15.57 -11.03
CA ILE A 75 -5.61 16.59 -11.28
C ILE A 75 -5.95 17.18 -12.64
N LEU A 76 -6.26 18.48 -12.67
CA LEU A 76 -6.60 19.20 -13.90
C LEU A 76 -5.36 19.92 -14.46
N PRO A 77 -5.28 20.10 -15.79
CA PRO A 77 -4.36 21.06 -16.38
C PRO A 77 -4.63 22.48 -15.87
N GLU A 78 -3.58 23.30 -15.83
CA GLU A 78 -3.63 24.67 -15.32
C GLU A 78 -4.67 25.53 -16.07
N GLU A 79 -4.77 25.37 -17.39
CA GLU A 79 -5.71 26.09 -18.25
C GLU A 79 -7.18 25.75 -17.97
N MET A 80 -7.46 24.62 -17.33
CA MET A 80 -8.83 24.22 -16.98
C MET A 80 -9.23 24.62 -15.57
N MET A 81 -8.30 25.10 -14.74
CA MET A 81 -8.60 25.51 -13.38
C MET A 81 -9.32 26.86 -13.39
N PRO A 82 -10.28 27.08 -12.49
CA PRO A 82 -10.82 28.42 -12.29
C PRO A 82 -9.72 29.42 -11.98
N PHE A 83 -9.84 30.63 -12.52
CA PHE A 83 -8.81 31.66 -12.36
C PHE A 83 -9.40 32.96 -11.83
N LEU A 84 -8.54 33.72 -11.17
CA LEU A 84 -8.82 35.03 -10.60
C LEU A 84 -8.82 36.12 -11.69
N PRO A 85 -9.38 37.32 -11.44
CA PRO A 85 -9.43 38.40 -12.44
C PRO A 85 -8.06 38.90 -12.91
N ASP A 86 -6.99 38.61 -12.16
CA ASP A 86 -5.59 38.89 -12.50
C ASP A 86 -4.97 37.81 -13.42
N GLY A 87 -5.70 36.74 -13.72
CA GLY A 87 -5.25 35.60 -14.53
C GLY A 87 -4.66 34.45 -13.72
N THR A 88 -4.51 34.58 -12.40
CA THR A 88 -3.89 33.55 -11.57
C THR A 88 -4.85 32.35 -11.41
N PRO A 89 -4.47 31.13 -11.84
CA PRO A 89 -5.30 29.94 -11.64
C PRO A 89 -5.26 29.48 -10.18
N ILE A 90 -6.36 28.91 -9.69
CA ILE A 90 -6.39 28.31 -8.36
C ILE A 90 -5.72 26.93 -8.37
N GLU A 91 -5.09 26.55 -7.25
CA GLU A 91 -4.37 25.27 -7.14
C GLU A 91 -5.24 24.13 -6.57
N LEU A 92 -6.22 24.46 -5.72
CA LEU A 92 -7.05 23.50 -5.01
C LEU A 92 -8.50 23.96 -4.92
N VAL A 93 -9.43 23.04 -5.18
CA VAL A 93 -10.87 23.28 -5.03
C VAL A 93 -11.41 22.41 -3.90
N LEU A 94 -11.91 23.05 -2.84
CA LEU A 94 -12.53 22.38 -1.71
C LEU A 94 -14.06 22.46 -1.81
N ASN A 95 -14.73 21.34 -1.57
CA ASN A 95 -16.20 21.28 -1.59
C ASN A 95 -16.80 21.99 -0.36
N PRO A 96 -17.65 23.02 -0.53
CA PRO A 96 -18.23 23.76 0.59
C PRO A 96 -19.19 22.94 1.46
N LEU A 97 -19.79 21.86 0.94
CA LEU A 97 -20.74 21.03 1.70
C LEU A 97 -20.11 20.38 2.95
N GLY A 98 -18.78 20.24 2.95
CA GLY A 98 -18.03 19.64 4.04
C GLY A 98 -17.82 20.54 5.26
N VAL A 99 -18.15 21.83 5.18
CA VAL A 99 -17.90 22.82 6.25
C VAL A 99 -19.08 22.93 7.24
N PRO A 100 -20.34 23.16 6.80
CA PRO A 100 -21.45 23.37 7.74
C PRO A 100 -21.74 22.14 8.61
N SER A 101 -21.64 20.94 8.02
CA SER A 101 -21.92 19.67 8.70
C SER A 101 -20.87 19.30 9.76
N ARG A 102 -19.64 19.82 9.64
CA ARG A 102 -18.51 19.46 10.52
C ARG A 102 -18.15 20.55 11.52
N MET A 103 -18.83 21.69 11.48
CA MET A 103 -18.60 22.85 12.38
C MET A 103 -17.14 23.34 12.44
N ASN A 104 -16.36 23.12 11.37
CA ASN A 104 -14.96 23.50 11.28
C ASN A 104 -14.77 24.85 10.57
N ILE A 105 -15.44 25.88 11.11
CA ILE A 105 -15.42 27.26 10.59
C ILE A 105 -14.01 27.87 10.62
N GLY A 106 -13.13 27.37 11.50
CA GLY A 106 -11.73 27.79 11.57
C GLY A 106 -11.02 27.77 10.23
N GLN A 107 -11.33 26.80 9.34
CA GLN A 107 -10.72 26.76 8.00
C GLN A 107 -11.11 27.98 7.13
N VAL A 108 -12.32 28.51 7.32
CA VAL A 108 -12.80 29.69 6.59
C VAL A 108 -12.14 30.95 7.14
N LEU A 109 -11.98 31.04 8.47
CA LEU A 109 -11.25 32.13 9.11
C LEU A 109 -9.76 32.12 8.72
N GLU A 110 -9.16 30.93 8.65
CA GLU A 110 -7.82 30.72 8.11
C GLU A 110 -7.72 31.22 6.66
N CYS A 111 -8.68 30.87 5.79
CA CYS A 111 -8.74 31.44 4.45
C CYS A 111 -8.76 32.98 4.50
N HIS A 112 -9.64 33.59 5.29
CA HIS A 112 -9.78 35.06 5.25
C HIS A 112 -8.48 35.77 5.67
N LEU A 113 -7.86 35.27 6.75
CA LEU A 113 -6.61 35.82 7.26
C LEU A 113 -5.43 35.50 6.32
N GLY A 114 -5.38 34.30 5.73
CA GLY A 114 -4.34 33.88 4.79
C GLY A 114 -4.31 34.74 3.53
N TRP A 115 -5.47 35.18 3.03
CA TRP A 115 -5.53 36.05 1.86
C TRP A 115 -4.97 37.44 2.17
N ALA A 116 -5.35 37.99 3.33
CA ALA A 116 -4.86 39.29 3.79
C ALA A 116 -3.34 39.25 4.05
N ALA A 117 -2.87 38.19 4.71
CA ALA A 117 -1.46 37.97 5.02
C ALA A 117 -0.60 37.92 3.74
N GLN A 118 -1.02 37.15 2.73
CA GLN A 118 -0.31 37.06 1.46
C GLN A 118 -0.25 38.42 0.74
N LYS A 119 -1.36 39.17 0.71
CA LYS A 119 -1.42 40.46 0.02
C LYS A 119 -0.60 41.55 0.71
N LEU A 120 -0.50 41.51 2.04
CA LEU A 120 0.34 42.42 2.83
C LEU A 120 1.80 41.97 2.89
N GLY A 121 2.11 40.74 2.48
CA GLY A 121 3.47 40.17 2.55
C GLY A 121 3.92 39.90 3.99
N ILE A 122 3.00 39.54 4.88
CA ILE A 122 3.29 39.29 6.30
C ILE A 122 2.99 37.84 6.67
N HIS A 123 3.66 37.35 7.71
CA HIS A 123 3.29 36.11 8.39
C HIS A 123 2.53 36.43 9.66
N VAL A 124 1.43 35.70 9.91
CA VAL A 124 0.57 35.91 11.07
C VAL A 124 0.66 34.72 11.99
N ALA A 125 0.87 34.98 13.28
CA ALA A 125 0.79 33.99 14.34
C ALA A 125 -0.54 34.18 15.10
N THR A 126 -1.33 33.11 15.15
CA THR A 126 -2.62 33.07 15.87
C THR A 126 -2.50 32.00 16.97
N PRO A 127 -2.20 32.38 18.22
CA PRO A 127 -2.14 31.44 19.33
C PRO A 127 -3.44 30.68 19.53
N VAL A 128 -3.35 29.47 20.07
CA VAL A 128 -4.54 28.69 20.43
C VAL A 128 -5.24 29.38 21.61
N PHE A 129 -6.56 29.54 21.51
CA PHE A 129 -7.45 30.20 22.50
C PHE A 129 -7.27 31.71 22.73
N ASP A 130 -6.14 32.31 22.36
CA ASP A 130 -5.89 33.77 22.45
C ASP A 130 -5.39 34.35 21.12
N GLY A 131 -6.05 33.94 20.03
CA GLY A 131 -5.72 34.31 18.66
C GLY A 131 -6.49 35.52 18.13
N ALA A 132 -6.25 35.82 16.85
CA ALA A 132 -7.02 36.77 16.07
C ALA A 132 -8.53 36.54 16.22
N ARG A 133 -9.24 37.60 16.62
CA ARG A 133 -10.70 37.61 16.70
C ARG A 133 -11.29 37.91 15.34
N GLU A 134 -12.59 37.70 15.21
CA GLU A 134 -13.33 38.00 13.98
C GLU A 134 -13.16 39.46 13.52
N GLU A 135 -13.15 40.40 14.47
CA GLU A 135 -12.90 41.82 14.21
C GLU A 135 -11.50 42.08 13.64
N ASP A 136 -10.49 41.38 14.16
CA ASP A 136 -9.12 41.49 13.67
C ASP A 136 -9.02 40.95 12.24
N VAL A 137 -9.58 39.77 11.97
CA VAL A 137 -9.56 39.14 10.64
C VAL A 137 -10.21 40.04 9.58
N PHE A 138 -11.39 40.59 9.87
CA PHE A 138 -12.04 41.52 8.94
C PHE A 138 -11.35 42.88 8.87
N GLY A 139 -10.70 43.33 9.94
CA GLY A 139 -9.85 44.51 9.98
C GLY A 139 -8.65 44.37 9.03
N THR A 140 -7.93 43.25 9.12
CA THR A 140 -6.78 42.94 8.26
C THR A 140 -7.19 42.79 6.80
N LEU A 141 -8.35 42.19 6.51
CA LEU A 141 -8.89 42.15 5.13
C LEU A 141 -9.11 43.57 4.57
N LYS A 142 -9.64 44.48 5.39
CA LYS A 142 -9.87 45.87 4.98
C LYS A 142 -8.54 46.62 4.78
N GLU A 143 -7.57 46.41 5.66
CA GLU A 143 -6.22 46.96 5.54
C GLU A 143 -5.52 46.48 4.25
N ALA A 144 -5.69 45.21 3.89
CA ALA A 144 -5.22 44.64 2.63
C ALA A 144 -6.01 45.13 1.39
N GLY A 145 -7.05 45.94 1.57
CA GLY A 145 -7.92 46.38 0.48
C GLY A 145 -8.67 45.22 -0.20
N LEU A 146 -9.08 44.22 0.57
CA LEU A 146 -9.86 43.07 0.12
C LEU A 146 -11.33 43.19 0.55
N PRO A 147 -12.27 42.52 -0.15
CA PRO A 147 -13.67 42.49 0.24
C PRO A 147 -13.84 41.92 1.65
N LYS A 148 -14.65 42.58 2.48
CA LYS A 148 -14.95 42.11 3.85
C LYS A 148 -15.64 40.73 3.86
N SER A 149 -16.28 40.34 2.76
CA SER A 149 -16.89 39.02 2.58
C SER A 149 -15.87 37.89 2.38
N GLY A 150 -14.59 38.20 2.12
CA GLY A 150 -13.57 37.20 1.75
C GLY A 150 -13.86 36.50 0.42
N LYS A 151 -14.72 37.08 -0.43
CA LYS A 151 -15.12 36.51 -1.73
C LYS A 151 -14.65 37.37 -2.90
N THR A 152 -14.43 36.71 -4.03
CA THR A 152 -14.08 37.34 -5.31
C THR A 152 -14.84 36.69 -6.46
N ILE A 153 -14.80 37.33 -7.62
CA ILE A 153 -15.28 36.75 -8.87
C ILE A 153 -14.20 35.76 -9.35
N LEU A 154 -14.64 34.55 -9.72
CA LEU A 154 -13.82 33.58 -10.42
C LEU A 154 -14.35 33.42 -11.84
N TYR A 155 -13.47 33.05 -12.76
CA TYR A 155 -13.79 32.69 -14.13
C TYR A 155 -13.55 31.20 -14.34
N ASP A 156 -14.41 30.53 -15.11
CA ASP A 156 -14.20 29.14 -15.50
C ASP A 156 -13.09 29.07 -16.55
N GLY A 157 -12.03 28.30 -16.28
CA GLY A 157 -10.90 28.11 -17.22
C GLY A 157 -11.32 27.46 -18.54
N ARG A 158 -12.44 26.73 -18.58
CA ARG A 158 -12.90 26.03 -19.78
C ARG A 158 -13.69 26.90 -20.74
N THR A 159 -14.50 27.82 -20.21
CA THR A 159 -15.41 28.66 -21.00
C THR A 159 -14.98 30.12 -21.04
N GLY A 160 -14.22 30.56 -20.02
CA GLY A 160 -13.87 31.97 -19.80
C GLY A 160 -15.00 32.79 -19.18
N GLU A 161 -16.16 32.20 -18.90
CA GLU A 161 -17.30 32.90 -18.31
C GLU A 161 -17.13 33.05 -16.78
N PRO A 162 -17.59 34.16 -16.18
CA PRO A 162 -17.60 34.31 -14.73
C PRO A 162 -18.62 33.38 -14.08
N PHE A 163 -18.30 32.86 -12.88
CA PHE A 163 -19.28 32.12 -12.08
C PHE A 163 -20.45 33.03 -11.63
N ASP A 164 -21.64 32.44 -11.48
CA ASP A 164 -22.87 33.16 -11.10
C ASP A 164 -22.76 33.91 -9.76
N ASN A 165 -22.02 33.33 -8.80
CA ASN A 165 -21.86 33.87 -7.46
C ASN A 165 -20.38 34.07 -7.13
N GLN A 166 -20.10 35.07 -6.28
CA GLN A 166 -18.76 35.27 -5.75
C GLN A 166 -18.35 34.09 -4.85
N VAL A 167 -17.11 33.64 -5.03
CA VAL A 167 -16.55 32.46 -4.36
C VAL A 167 -15.48 32.90 -3.38
N THR A 168 -15.37 32.18 -2.26
CA THR A 168 -14.29 32.38 -1.28
C THR A 168 -13.01 31.76 -1.83
N VAL A 169 -12.00 32.58 -2.07
CA VAL A 169 -10.69 32.15 -2.59
C VAL A 169 -9.62 32.63 -1.63
N SER A 170 -8.70 31.74 -1.27
CA SER A 170 -7.57 32.09 -0.41
C SER A 170 -6.49 31.00 -0.39
N TYR A 171 -5.42 31.29 0.33
CA TYR A 171 -4.36 30.40 0.76
C TYR A 171 -4.79 29.64 2.02
N VAL A 172 -4.62 28.33 1.96
CA VAL A 172 -4.87 27.39 3.06
C VAL A 172 -3.66 26.50 3.25
N TYR A 173 -3.39 26.11 4.49
CA TYR A 173 -2.31 25.18 4.76
C TYR A 173 -2.80 23.73 4.62
N MET A 174 -2.31 23.03 3.59
CA MET A 174 -2.66 21.65 3.27
C MET A 174 -1.49 20.71 3.47
N LEU A 175 -1.76 19.56 4.08
CA LEU A 175 -0.83 18.50 4.39
C LEU A 175 -1.09 17.28 3.49
N LYS A 176 -0.01 16.67 3.00
CA LYS A 176 -0.06 15.34 2.38
C LYS A 176 0.07 14.30 3.48
N LEU A 177 -0.92 13.40 3.61
CA LEU A 177 -0.89 12.34 4.61
C LEU A 177 -0.17 11.11 4.07
N ALA A 178 0.41 10.31 4.96
CA ALA A 178 1.01 9.00 4.66
C ALA A 178 -0.03 7.91 4.36
N HIS A 179 -1.06 8.26 3.59
CA HIS A 179 -2.07 7.34 3.07
C HIS A 179 -2.11 7.52 1.56
N LEU A 180 -1.16 6.87 0.90
CA LEU A 180 -0.94 6.96 -0.54
C LEU A 180 -1.58 5.77 -1.24
N VAL A 181 -2.00 5.96 -2.48
CA VAL A 181 -2.63 4.88 -3.26
C VAL A 181 -1.64 3.78 -3.57
N ASP A 182 -0.41 4.16 -3.90
CA ASP A 182 0.67 3.23 -4.25
C ASP A 182 0.89 2.18 -3.13
N ASP A 183 0.67 2.58 -1.87
CA ASP A 183 0.79 1.69 -0.73
C ASP A 183 -0.47 0.84 -0.52
N LYS A 184 -1.64 1.30 -0.96
CA LYS A 184 -2.94 0.63 -0.74
C LYS A 184 -3.41 -0.25 -1.90
N ILE A 185 -2.94 -0.02 -3.11
CA ILE A 185 -3.32 -0.83 -4.25
C ILE A 185 -2.72 -2.24 -4.10
N HIS A 186 -3.58 -3.25 -4.22
CA HIS A 186 -3.21 -4.66 -4.17
C HIS A 186 -4.17 -5.48 -5.03
N ALA A 187 -3.63 -6.43 -5.77
CA ALA A 187 -4.38 -7.36 -6.59
C ALA A 187 -3.68 -8.72 -6.58
N ARG A 188 -4.47 -9.78 -6.63
CA ARG A 188 -4.00 -11.17 -6.64
C ARG A 188 -4.77 -11.96 -7.70
N SER A 189 -4.04 -12.76 -8.47
CA SER A 189 -4.61 -13.81 -9.32
C SER A 189 -4.47 -15.16 -8.61
N THR A 190 -3.24 -15.66 -8.51
CA THR A 190 -2.83 -16.82 -7.72
C THR A 190 -1.74 -16.37 -6.75
N GLY A 191 -1.40 -17.18 -5.75
CA GLY A 191 -0.41 -16.78 -4.74
C GLY A 191 -0.24 -17.86 -3.69
N PRO A 192 0.43 -17.55 -2.57
CA PRO A 192 0.65 -18.51 -1.51
C PRO A 192 -0.65 -18.84 -0.76
N TYR A 193 -0.66 -20.04 -0.19
CA TYR A 193 -1.76 -20.63 0.55
C TYR A 193 -1.29 -21.07 1.94
N SER A 194 -2.21 -21.10 2.89
CA SER A 194 -2.00 -21.66 4.22
C SER A 194 -1.73 -23.16 4.13
N LEU A 195 -0.78 -23.65 4.93
CA LEU A 195 -0.42 -25.07 4.97
C LEU A 195 -1.58 -25.96 5.46
N VAL A 196 -2.33 -25.48 6.44
CA VAL A 196 -3.39 -26.27 7.10
C VAL A 196 -4.69 -26.17 6.32
N THR A 197 -5.22 -24.96 6.15
CA THR A 197 -6.55 -24.75 5.57
C THR A 197 -6.55 -24.71 4.04
N GLN A 198 -5.37 -24.66 3.40
CA GLN A 198 -5.23 -24.48 1.96
C GLN A 198 -5.89 -23.21 1.40
N GLN A 199 -6.25 -22.26 2.26
CA GLN A 199 -6.84 -20.97 1.88
C GLN A 199 -5.76 -19.94 1.50
N PRO A 200 -6.08 -18.97 0.62
CA PRO A 200 -5.22 -17.82 0.35
C PRO A 200 -4.73 -17.13 1.64
N LEU A 201 -3.42 -16.88 1.75
CA LEU A 201 -2.88 -16.06 2.85
C LEU A 201 -3.47 -14.63 2.85
N GLY A 202 -3.38 -13.94 3.98
CA GLY A 202 -3.85 -12.56 4.13
C GLY A 202 -2.75 -11.51 3.90
N GLY A 203 -3.15 -10.28 3.59
CA GLY A 203 -2.25 -9.12 3.59
C GLY A 203 -1.43 -8.91 2.31
N LYS A 204 -1.11 -7.64 2.03
CA LYS A 204 -0.37 -7.22 0.82
C LYS A 204 1.05 -7.80 0.79
N ALA A 205 1.74 -7.79 1.93
CA ALA A 205 3.14 -8.22 2.04
C ALA A 205 3.33 -9.71 1.66
N GLN A 206 2.33 -10.55 1.94
CA GLN A 206 2.35 -11.98 1.61
C GLN A 206 1.70 -12.29 0.26
N PHE A 207 1.38 -11.27 -0.54
CA PHE A 207 0.61 -11.43 -1.78
C PHE A 207 -0.74 -12.16 -1.54
N GLY A 208 -1.40 -11.76 -0.45
CA GLY A 208 -2.59 -12.40 0.08
C GLY A 208 -3.88 -12.13 -0.72
N GLY A 209 -4.89 -12.96 -0.49
CA GLY A 209 -6.24 -12.78 -1.02
C GLY A 209 -7.04 -11.74 -0.23
N GLN A 210 -8.17 -11.32 -0.80
CA GLN A 210 -9.16 -10.54 -0.06
C GLN A 210 -10.07 -11.49 0.72
N ARG A 211 -10.38 -11.15 1.97
CA ARG A 211 -11.31 -11.92 2.77
C ARG A 211 -12.72 -11.72 2.24
N PHE A 212 -13.37 -12.82 1.89
CA PHE A 212 -14.81 -12.86 1.65
C PHE A 212 -15.48 -13.33 2.93
N GLY A 213 -16.04 -12.40 3.69
CA GLY A 213 -16.55 -12.65 5.03
C GLY A 213 -18.00 -13.14 5.03
N GLU A 214 -18.50 -13.41 6.23
CA GLU A 214 -19.87 -13.89 6.46
C GLU A 214 -20.92 -12.88 5.94
N MET A 215 -20.69 -11.57 6.14
CA MET A 215 -21.59 -10.53 5.65
C MET A 215 -21.64 -10.49 4.12
N GLU A 216 -20.53 -10.75 3.43
CA GLU A 216 -20.49 -10.83 1.97
C GLU A 216 -21.15 -12.11 1.44
N VAL A 217 -21.05 -13.23 2.17
CA VAL A 217 -21.79 -14.47 1.89
C VAL A 217 -23.29 -14.20 1.93
N TRP A 218 -23.79 -13.59 3.01
CA TRP A 218 -25.21 -13.23 3.13
C TRP A 218 -25.68 -12.32 1.99
N ALA A 219 -24.82 -11.41 1.52
CA ALA A 219 -25.16 -10.57 0.39
C ALA A 219 -25.41 -11.40 -0.88
N LEU A 220 -24.55 -12.39 -1.20
CA LEU A 220 -24.75 -13.27 -2.36
C LEU A 220 -25.95 -14.20 -2.22
N GLU A 221 -26.21 -14.69 -1.01
CA GLU A 221 -27.40 -15.48 -0.69
C GLU A 221 -28.67 -14.67 -0.92
N ALA A 222 -28.71 -13.41 -0.45
CA ALA A 222 -29.84 -12.52 -0.65
C ALA A 222 -30.10 -12.20 -2.13
N TYR A 223 -29.05 -12.14 -2.95
CA TYR A 223 -29.18 -12.03 -4.41
C TYR A 223 -29.59 -13.34 -5.10
N GLY A 224 -29.53 -14.48 -4.41
CA GLY A 224 -29.75 -15.80 -5.02
C GLY A 224 -28.63 -16.23 -5.97
N SER A 225 -27.41 -15.70 -5.80
CA SER A 225 -26.26 -15.97 -6.67
C SER A 225 -25.51 -17.24 -6.24
N SER A 226 -26.17 -18.40 -6.36
CA SER A 226 -25.66 -19.70 -5.88
C SER A 226 -24.34 -20.10 -6.54
N TYR A 227 -24.22 -19.99 -7.87
CA TYR A 227 -23.00 -20.35 -8.59
C TYR A 227 -21.82 -19.45 -8.23
N THR A 228 -22.05 -18.14 -8.09
CA THR A 228 -20.99 -17.19 -7.66
C THR A 228 -20.52 -17.49 -6.25
N LEU A 229 -21.45 -17.79 -5.34
CA LEU A 229 -21.10 -18.15 -3.97
C LEU A 229 -20.31 -19.46 -3.92
N GLN A 230 -20.77 -20.48 -4.65
CA GLN A 230 -20.07 -21.77 -4.76
C GLN A 230 -18.66 -21.57 -5.30
N GLU A 231 -18.49 -20.79 -6.37
CA GLU A 231 -17.18 -20.50 -6.98
C GLU A 231 -16.22 -19.83 -5.99
N ILE A 232 -16.71 -18.87 -5.19
CA ILE A 232 -15.90 -18.16 -4.18
C ILE A 232 -15.46 -19.12 -3.06
N LEU A 233 -16.37 -19.98 -2.58
CA LEU A 233 -16.11 -20.89 -1.47
C LEU A 233 -15.26 -22.12 -1.85
N THR A 234 -15.06 -22.39 -3.14
CA THR A 234 -14.38 -23.60 -3.63
C THR A 234 -13.16 -23.24 -4.49
N VAL A 235 -13.33 -23.14 -5.80
CA VAL A 235 -12.26 -23.01 -6.81
C VAL A 235 -11.41 -21.75 -6.65
N LYS A 236 -11.94 -20.69 -6.01
CA LYS A 236 -11.20 -19.46 -5.69
C LYS A 236 -10.54 -19.46 -4.31
N SER A 237 -10.75 -20.50 -3.51
CA SER A 237 -10.26 -20.60 -2.14
C SER A 237 -9.45 -21.90 -1.94
N ASP A 238 -10.06 -22.93 -1.37
CA ASP A 238 -9.41 -24.11 -0.78
C ASP A 238 -9.79 -25.43 -1.46
N ASP A 239 -10.49 -25.40 -2.60
CA ASP A 239 -10.57 -26.58 -3.48
C ASP A 239 -9.25 -26.73 -4.25
N VAL A 240 -8.34 -27.54 -3.69
CA VAL A 240 -6.98 -27.75 -4.22
C VAL A 240 -7.01 -28.31 -5.64
N VAL A 241 -7.92 -29.24 -5.94
CA VAL A 241 -8.02 -29.87 -7.26
C VAL A 241 -8.72 -28.93 -8.23
N GLY A 242 -9.83 -28.35 -7.79
CA GLY A 242 -10.66 -27.45 -8.59
C GLY A 242 -9.93 -26.20 -9.01
N ARG A 243 -9.11 -25.60 -8.14
CA ARG A 243 -8.36 -24.37 -8.49
C ARG A 243 -7.33 -24.59 -9.60
N VAL A 244 -6.64 -25.74 -9.60
CA VAL A 244 -5.63 -26.09 -10.62
C VAL A 244 -6.31 -26.35 -11.96
N LYS A 245 -7.35 -27.17 -11.97
CA LYS A 245 -8.13 -27.47 -13.18
C LYS A 245 -8.82 -26.23 -13.74
N THR A 246 -9.31 -25.35 -12.86
CA THR A 246 -9.90 -24.06 -13.26
C THR A 246 -8.87 -23.18 -13.94
N TYR A 247 -7.66 -23.07 -13.37
CA TYR A 247 -6.58 -22.31 -14.00
C TYR A 247 -6.23 -22.87 -15.38
N GLU A 248 -6.08 -24.19 -15.49
CA GLU A 248 -5.82 -24.87 -16.75
C GLU A 248 -6.93 -24.63 -17.79
N ALA A 249 -8.19 -24.76 -17.38
CA ALA A 249 -9.35 -24.50 -18.25
C ALA A 249 -9.37 -23.05 -18.76
N ILE A 250 -9.09 -22.07 -17.89
CA ILE A 250 -9.00 -20.66 -18.28
C ILE A 250 -7.90 -20.44 -19.33
N VAL A 251 -6.72 -21.05 -19.15
CA VAL A 251 -5.61 -20.94 -20.10
C VAL A 251 -5.95 -21.60 -21.44
N LYS A 252 -6.68 -22.72 -21.42
CA LYS A 252 -7.14 -23.42 -22.63
C LYS A 252 -8.36 -22.77 -23.30
N GLY A 253 -9.06 -21.87 -22.60
CA GLY A 253 -10.34 -21.31 -23.06
C GLY A 253 -11.49 -22.31 -22.99
N GLU A 254 -11.38 -23.31 -22.12
CA GLU A 254 -12.42 -24.31 -21.83
C GLU A 254 -13.33 -23.84 -20.69
N ASN A 255 -14.47 -24.50 -20.51
CA ASN A 255 -15.38 -24.18 -19.41
C ASN A 255 -14.78 -24.65 -18.07
N VAL A 256 -15.05 -23.88 -17.02
CA VAL A 256 -14.63 -24.21 -15.65
C VAL A 256 -15.30 -25.53 -15.22
N PRO A 257 -14.54 -26.47 -14.63
CA PRO A 257 -15.09 -27.74 -14.16
C PRO A 257 -16.02 -27.57 -12.96
N GLU A 258 -16.79 -28.60 -12.63
CA GLU A 258 -17.59 -28.60 -11.40
C GLU A 258 -16.69 -28.61 -10.15
N PRO A 259 -17.00 -27.78 -9.14
CA PRO A 259 -16.21 -27.73 -7.92
C PRO A 259 -16.29 -29.00 -7.07
N GLY A 260 -15.19 -29.29 -6.36
CA GLY A 260 -15.10 -30.38 -5.38
C GLY A 260 -15.45 -29.96 -3.96
N VAL A 261 -14.98 -30.77 -3.00
CA VAL A 261 -15.17 -30.54 -1.55
C VAL A 261 -14.05 -29.61 -1.04
N PRO A 262 -14.38 -28.52 -0.33
CA PRO A 262 -13.40 -27.63 0.32
C PRO A 262 -12.46 -28.38 1.27
N GLU A 263 -11.18 -28.03 1.26
CA GLU A 263 -10.21 -28.64 2.19
C GLU A 263 -10.49 -28.26 3.65
N SER A 264 -10.98 -27.03 3.89
CA SER A 264 -11.40 -26.60 5.24
C SER A 264 -12.47 -27.50 5.85
N PHE A 265 -13.37 -28.05 5.04
CA PHE A 265 -14.40 -29.00 5.53
C PHE A 265 -13.78 -30.35 5.93
N LYS A 266 -12.77 -30.82 5.19
CA LYS A 266 -12.03 -32.04 5.56
C LYS A 266 -11.26 -31.85 6.86
N VAL A 267 -10.59 -30.70 7.01
CA VAL A 267 -9.90 -30.33 8.25
C VAL A 267 -10.87 -30.32 9.42
N LEU A 268 -12.06 -29.71 9.27
CA LEU A 268 -13.11 -29.72 10.30
C LEU A 268 -13.51 -31.14 10.74
N ILE A 269 -13.67 -32.07 9.79
CA ILE A 269 -13.99 -33.47 10.12
C ILE A 269 -12.87 -34.09 10.96
N LYS A 270 -11.60 -33.87 10.59
CA LYS A 270 -10.45 -34.39 11.34
C LYS A 270 -10.33 -33.76 12.73
N GLU A 271 -10.62 -32.47 12.87
CA GLU A 271 -10.66 -31.79 14.18
C GLU A 271 -11.75 -32.38 15.08
N LEU A 272 -12.96 -32.62 14.55
CA LEU A 272 -14.04 -33.27 15.33
C LEU A 272 -13.69 -34.73 15.70
N GLN A 273 -13.10 -35.49 14.78
CA GLN A 273 -12.61 -36.85 15.05
C GLN A 273 -11.53 -36.89 16.13
N SER A 274 -10.65 -35.87 16.18
CA SER A 274 -9.64 -35.74 17.23
C SER A 274 -10.25 -35.58 18.64
N LEU A 275 -11.46 -35.01 18.70
CA LEU A 275 -12.26 -34.87 19.93
C LEU A 275 -13.11 -36.12 20.23
N SER A 276 -12.84 -37.25 19.59
CA SER A 276 -13.60 -38.50 19.71
C SER A 276 -15.07 -38.39 19.27
N LEU A 277 -15.38 -37.46 18.35
CA LEU A 277 -16.69 -37.37 17.70
C LEU A 277 -16.65 -38.10 16.36
N ASP A 278 -17.46 -39.15 16.22
CA ASP A 278 -17.57 -39.92 14.97
C ASP A 278 -18.47 -39.17 13.98
N VAL A 279 -17.85 -38.44 13.05
CA VAL A 279 -18.52 -37.70 11.98
C VAL A 279 -18.42 -38.47 10.67
N LYS A 280 -19.58 -38.80 10.09
CA LYS A 280 -19.71 -39.55 8.84
C LYS A 280 -20.54 -38.78 7.83
N VAL A 281 -20.10 -38.79 6.57
CA VAL A 281 -20.88 -38.26 5.44
C VAL A 281 -21.63 -39.42 4.80
N LEU A 282 -22.96 -39.33 4.79
CA LEU A 282 -23.84 -40.37 4.25
C LEU A 282 -24.41 -39.95 2.90
N SER A 283 -24.57 -40.90 1.99
CA SER A 283 -25.33 -40.74 0.75
C SER A 283 -26.84 -40.80 1.01
N GLU A 284 -27.66 -40.63 -0.04
CA GLU A 284 -29.12 -40.82 0.06
C GLU A 284 -29.52 -42.27 0.41
N GLU A 285 -28.62 -43.24 0.25
CA GLU A 285 -28.85 -44.67 0.53
C GLU A 285 -28.30 -45.09 1.90
N ASP A 286 -27.97 -44.13 2.79
CA ASP A 286 -27.31 -44.35 4.09
C ASP A 286 -25.94 -45.05 3.99
N GLU A 287 -25.29 -44.97 2.83
CA GLU A 287 -23.93 -45.50 2.64
C GLU A 287 -22.87 -44.44 3.00
N GLU A 288 -21.81 -44.86 3.69
CA GLU A 288 -20.72 -43.98 4.10
C GLU A 288 -19.83 -43.61 2.90
N ILE A 289 -19.69 -42.30 2.67
CA ILE A 289 -18.83 -41.76 1.60
C ILE A 289 -17.43 -41.54 2.17
N GLU A 290 -16.46 -42.31 1.69
CA GLU A 290 -15.05 -42.07 1.99
C GLU A 290 -14.55 -40.83 1.25
N ILE A 291 -14.21 -39.78 2.00
CA ILE A 291 -13.48 -38.63 1.46
C ILE A 291 -12.02 -39.04 1.32
N LYS A 292 -11.61 -39.40 0.10
CA LYS A 292 -10.22 -39.78 -0.20
C LYS A 292 -9.33 -38.57 -0.44
N GLU A 293 -8.09 -38.67 0.02
CA GLU A 293 -6.99 -37.76 -0.30
C GLU A 293 -6.43 -38.17 -1.68
N GLU A 294 -6.91 -37.57 -2.76
CA GLU A 294 -6.35 -37.79 -4.11
C GLU A 294 -5.10 -36.91 -4.30
N GLU A 295 -3.95 -37.36 -3.79
CA GLU A 295 -2.72 -36.53 -3.74
C GLU A 295 -1.74 -36.74 -4.91
N GLU A 296 -1.76 -37.87 -5.62
CA GLU A 296 -0.61 -38.25 -6.47
C GLU A 296 -0.53 -37.56 -7.85
N ASP A 297 -1.65 -37.28 -8.53
CA ASP A 297 -1.61 -36.73 -9.92
C ASP A 297 -1.57 -35.18 -10.00
N ILE A 298 -1.83 -34.49 -8.89
CA ILE A 298 -2.07 -33.03 -8.88
C ILE A 298 -0.78 -32.24 -8.74
N ALA A 299 0.17 -32.76 -7.98
CA ALA A 299 1.46 -32.11 -7.74
C ALA A 299 2.30 -31.98 -9.02
N GLU A 300 2.22 -32.96 -9.93
CA GLU A 300 2.92 -32.94 -11.20
C GLU A 300 2.31 -31.89 -12.15
N THR A 301 0.98 -31.90 -12.30
CA THR A 301 0.23 -30.96 -13.16
C THR A 301 0.40 -29.50 -12.73
N ALA A 302 0.37 -29.22 -11.43
CA ALA A 302 0.53 -27.87 -10.91
C ALA A 302 1.95 -27.32 -11.09
N LYS A 303 2.95 -28.19 -10.99
CA LYS A 303 4.34 -27.86 -11.23
C LYS A 303 4.60 -27.55 -12.71
N GLU A 304 3.93 -28.24 -13.64
CA GLU A 304 3.97 -27.91 -15.08
C GLU A 304 3.33 -26.55 -15.39
N LEU A 305 2.29 -26.17 -14.63
CA LEU A 305 1.58 -24.89 -14.79
C LEU A 305 2.20 -23.72 -13.99
N GLY A 306 3.27 -23.97 -13.22
CA GLY A 306 3.94 -22.95 -12.41
C GLY A 306 3.11 -22.45 -11.22
N ILE A 307 2.21 -23.28 -10.70
CA ILE A 307 1.40 -23.00 -9.51
C ILE A 307 2.12 -23.58 -8.29
N ASP A 308 2.56 -22.73 -7.36
CA ASP A 308 3.08 -23.17 -6.07
C ASP A 308 1.91 -23.68 -5.20
N ILE A 309 1.72 -25.00 -5.19
CA ILE A 309 0.73 -25.67 -4.32
C ILE A 309 1.26 -25.85 -2.90
N LEU A 310 2.57 -25.94 -2.75
CA LEU A 310 3.20 -26.06 -1.45
C LEU A 310 3.57 -24.66 -0.98
N GLY A 311 2.91 -24.19 0.08
CA GLY A 311 3.36 -23.05 0.86
C GLY A 311 4.70 -23.36 1.53
N GLU A 312 5.78 -23.50 0.75
CA GLU A 312 7.13 -23.39 1.30
C GLU A 312 7.27 -21.97 1.83
N GLU A 313 7.02 -21.83 3.12
CA GLU A 313 7.42 -20.65 3.88
C GLU A 313 8.87 -20.33 3.53
N ARG A 314 9.07 -19.10 3.03
CA ARG A 314 10.35 -18.41 3.12
C ARG A 314 10.62 -18.12 4.60
N GLY A 315 11.00 -19.16 5.35
CA GLY A 315 11.34 -19.10 6.76
C GLY A 315 12.36 -20.19 7.04
N GLY A 316 13.58 -19.80 7.44
CA GLY A 316 14.65 -20.74 7.72
C GLY A 316 14.25 -21.69 8.86
N LYS A 317 14.10 -22.99 8.57
CA LYS A 317 14.05 -24.03 9.60
C LYS A 317 15.43 -24.13 10.25
N ALA A 318 15.50 -23.81 11.55
CA ALA A 318 16.57 -24.28 12.42
C ALA A 318 16.50 -25.82 12.53
N PRO A 319 17.63 -26.54 12.67
CA PRO A 319 17.60 -27.98 12.86
C PRO A 319 17.05 -28.33 14.25
N LYS A 320 16.18 -29.33 14.31
CA LYS A 320 15.73 -29.98 15.55
C LYS A 320 16.90 -30.78 16.15
N GLU A 321 17.18 -30.58 17.43
CA GLU A 321 17.86 -31.56 18.27
C GLU A 321 16.84 -32.17 19.24
N ASP A 322 16.99 -33.48 19.47
CA ASP A 322 16.16 -34.31 20.33
C ASP A 322 16.27 -33.91 21.82
N SER A 323 15.13 -33.77 22.50
CA SER A 323 15.05 -34.04 23.95
C SER A 323 13.61 -34.35 24.38
N GLU A 324 13.48 -35.44 25.12
CA GLU A 324 12.26 -36.00 25.69
C GLU A 324 11.59 -35.12 26.77
N ASP A 325 10.25 -35.21 26.80
CA ASP A 325 9.28 -35.07 27.91
C ASP A 325 9.50 -34.02 29.02
N THR A 326 8.54 -33.08 29.17
CA THR A 326 7.65 -32.99 30.36
C THR A 326 6.61 -31.85 30.28
N THR A 327 5.33 -32.24 30.41
CA THR A 327 4.17 -31.62 31.10
C THR A 327 3.80 -30.13 30.92
N GLU A 328 2.60 -29.95 30.35
CA GLU A 328 1.49 -29.01 30.65
C GLU A 328 1.75 -27.82 31.61
N GLU A 329 1.41 -26.61 31.13
CA GLU A 329 0.57 -25.66 31.87
C GLU A 329 -0.10 -24.67 30.89
N ASP A 330 -1.43 -24.53 31.04
CA ASP A 330 -2.29 -23.58 30.35
C ASP A 330 -1.94 -22.13 30.72
N SER A 331 -1.87 -21.25 29.72
CA SER A 331 -2.20 -19.83 29.91
C SER A 331 -2.72 -19.23 28.60
N GLU A 332 -4.00 -18.89 28.61
CA GLU A 332 -4.60 -17.90 27.72
C GLU A 332 -3.82 -16.59 27.82
N ASP A 333 -3.42 -15.99 26.69
CA ASP A 333 -3.23 -14.55 26.62
C ASP A 333 -3.46 -14.06 25.19
N GLU A 334 -4.50 -13.24 25.05
CA GLU A 334 -4.76 -12.35 23.92
C GLU A 334 -3.54 -11.43 23.74
N THR A 335 -2.83 -11.51 22.62
CA THR A 335 -1.87 -10.47 22.25
C THR A 335 -2.50 -9.54 21.23
N ASP A 336 -2.87 -8.37 21.74
CA ASP A 336 -3.01 -7.12 20.99
C ASP A 336 -1.81 -6.94 20.04
N ASP A 337 -2.11 -6.73 18.76
CA ASP A 337 -1.14 -6.31 17.75
C ASP A 337 -0.74 -4.85 18.02
N GLU A 338 0.17 -4.62 18.97
CA GLU A 338 0.94 -3.38 19.03
C GLU A 338 2.06 -3.45 17.97
N GLU A 339 1.88 -2.69 16.89
CA GLU A 339 2.96 -2.33 15.98
C GLU A 339 4.14 -1.75 16.79
N LEU A 340 5.24 -2.49 16.90
CA LEU A 340 6.53 -1.95 17.30
C LEU A 340 7.03 -1.02 16.19
N GLU A 341 6.57 0.23 16.18
CA GLU A 341 7.32 1.34 15.58
C GLU A 341 8.63 1.48 16.37
N LEU A 342 9.70 0.88 15.86
CA LEU A 342 11.05 1.28 16.26
C LEU A 342 11.30 2.67 15.67
N ASP A 343 10.96 3.71 16.44
CA ASP A 343 11.50 5.06 16.26
C ASP A 343 13.02 5.01 16.46
N LEU A 344 13.72 4.74 15.36
CA LEU A 344 15.15 5.03 15.25
C LEU A 344 15.26 6.47 14.77
N ASP A 345 15.41 7.38 15.74
CA ASP A 345 15.88 8.75 15.51
C ASP A 345 17.12 8.71 14.61
N LEU A 346 16.91 9.05 13.34
CA LEU A 346 17.99 9.27 12.39
C LEU A 346 18.56 10.66 12.68
N ASP A 347 19.72 10.70 13.34
CA ASP A 347 20.59 11.88 13.38
C ASP A 347 21.00 12.24 11.94
N LEU A 348 20.21 13.13 11.32
CA LEU A 348 20.41 13.69 9.98
C LEU A 348 21.58 14.68 9.90
N ASP A 349 22.29 14.91 11.01
CA ASP A 349 23.35 15.93 11.11
C ASP A 349 24.68 15.52 10.45
N ASN A 350 24.82 14.29 9.95
CA ASN A 350 26.06 13.84 9.30
C ASN A 350 26.05 13.90 7.76
N PHE A 351 25.02 14.51 7.16
CA PHE A 351 25.05 14.92 5.76
C PHE A 351 25.90 16.19 5.61
N LYS A 352 27.23 16.06 5.73
CA LYS A 352 28.14 17.12 5.30
C LYS A 352 28.04 17.27 3.78
N SER A 353 27.68 18.48 3.38
CA SER A 353 27.71 19.03 2.02
C SER A 353 28.96 18.59 1.25
N LEU A 354 28.77 17.68 0.30
CA LEU A 354 29.67 17.46 -0.83
C LEU A 354 29.03 18.15 -2.03
N ASP A 355 29.21 19.46 -2.11
CA ASP A 355 29.07 20.27 -3.32
C ASP A 355 29.69 21.65 -3.03
N ASP A 356 31.02 21.69 -3.03
CA ASP A 356 31.82 22.79 -3.58
C ASP A 356 33.30 22.40 -3.40
N GLU A 357 33.95 22.08 -4.51
CA GLU A 357 35.40 21.97 -4.76
C GLU A 357 35.69 20.73 -5.62
N THR A 358 35.67 20.92 -6.95
CA THR A 358 36.60 20.32 -7.93
C THR A 358 36.14 20.66 -9.35
N ALA A 359 36.32 21.93 -9.72
CA ALA A 359 36.44 22.31 -11.12
C ALA A 359 37.58 23.30 -11.22
N ASP A 360 38.83 22.82 -11.08
CA ASP A 360 40.02 23.47 -11.64
C ASP A 360 41.26 22.55 -11.56
N GLY A 361 41.96 22.40 -12.69
CA GLY A 361 43.25 21.73 -12.87
C GLY A 361 43.15 20.29 -13.38
N ASP A 362 43.75 19.86 -14.50
CA ASP A 362 44.91 20.38 -15.22
C ASP A 362 45.02 19.64 -16.58
N PHE A 363 45.91 20.16 -17.45
CA PHE A 363 46.67 19.54 -18.54
C PHE A 363 46.51 20.17 -19.92
N GLY A 364 47.53 20.97 -20.30
CA GLY A 364 48.04 20.94 -21.67
C GLY A 364 48.71 22.21 -22.19
N LEU A 365 49.78 22.68 -21.55
CA LEU A 365 50.73 23.62 -22.16
C LEU A 365 51.41 22.97 -23.38
N ALA A 366 51.27 23.62 -24.55
CA ALA A 366 52.19 23.48 -25.67
C ALA A 366 52.52 24.87 -26.22
N ASN A 367 53.82 25.14 -26.25
CA ASN A 367 54.48 26.39 -26.64
C ASN A 367 54.04 26.94 -28.00
N GLN A 368 53.89 28.26 -28.10
CA GLN A 368 54.49 29.01 -29.20
C GLN A 368 54.70 30.47 -28.83
N ASP A 369 55.87 30.96 -29.23
CA ASP A 369 56.51 32.23 -28.94
C ASP A 369 55.84 33.45 -29.61
N ASP A 370 56.42 34.60 -29.26
CA ASP A 370 56.51 35.87 -30.00
C ASP A 370 55.47 36.97 -29.69
N ASP A 371 55.98 37.96 -28.95
CA ASP A 371 55.94 39.40 -29.25
C ASP A 371 54.63 40.02 -29.78
N LEU A 372 54.12 41.02 -29.05
CA LEU A 372 54.21 42.43 -29.45
C LEU A 372 53.40 43.33 -28.49
N ASP A 373 54.04 44.42 -28.09
CA ASP A 373 53.44 45.63 -27.52
C ASP A 373 52.37 46.23 -28.45
N GLU A 374 51.18 46.53 -27.91
CA GLU A 374 50.54 47.87 -27.84
C GLU A 374 49.19 47.83 -27.12
#